data_AF-A0A830GQB0-F1
#
_entry.id   AF-A0A830GQB0-F1
#
_cell.length_a   1.000
_cell.length_b   1.000
_cell.length_c   1.000
_cell.angle_alpha   90.00
_cell.angle_beta   90.00
_cell.angle_gamma   90.00
#
_symmetry.space_group_name_H-M   'P 1'
#
loop_
_entity.id
_entity.type
_entity.pdbx_description
1 polymer ?
#
loop_
_entity_poly.entity_id
_entity_poly.type
_entity_poly.pdbx_seq_one_letter_code
_entity_poly.pdbx_strand_id
1 'polypeptide(L)'
;MGVIALQENLEREQSGEIRNLELIALRYTGEYSSIATRGTLASQGKWPGTAPLNNGVWYFALVPDEGLPYLENRDDLDVVYADDRERFAETLLSKNRLPDNVFGRGADPGLRDRVYDALGLEDPVDGGRIPTQLAEIADVDEDDADATDEDDDRVATLAQEYGRSQLKEAVKSVREDADEFSLRGAGVTEMAEWLAEQDNGDVHDALEATGGDD
;
A
#
# COMPACT_ATOMS: atom_id res chain seq x y z
N MET A 1 -5.66 -2.73 6.42
CA MET A 1 -5.53 -4.15 6.82
C MET A 1 -4.33 -4.26 7.76
N GLY A 2 -4.47 -4.92 8.91
CA GLY A 2 -3.44 -4.94 9.94
C GLY A 2 -2.34 -6.00 9.74
N VAL A 3 -1.29 -5.96 10.57
CA VAL A 3 -0.31 -7.05 10.68
C VAL A 3 -0.97 -8.24 11.38
N ILE A 4 -0.91 -9.42 10.79
CA ILE A 4 -1.58 -10.64 11.24
C ILE A 4 -0.64 -11.42 12.16
N ALA A 5 -1.03 -11.59 13.41
CA ALA A 5 -0.33 -12.45 14.35
C ALA A 5 -1.33 -13.42 14.98
N LEU A 6 -0.97 -14.71 15.05
CA LEU A 6 -1.72 -15.67 15.87
C LEU A 6 -1.34 -15.43 17.33
N GLN A 7 -2.33 -15.18 18.18
CA GLN A 7 -2.13 -14.99 19.62
C GLN A 7 -1.43 -16.21 20.24
N GLU A 8 -1.84 -17.41 19.82
CA GLU A 8 -1.18 -18.67 20.21
C GLU A 8 0.32 -18.70 19.85
N ASN A 9 0.72 -18.15 18.70
CA ASN A 9 2.14 -18.08 18.33
C ASN A 9 2.90 -17.08 19.22
N LEU A 10 2.31 -15.91 19.52
CA LEU A 10 2.89 -14.92 20.42
C LEU A 10 3.05 -15.47 21.85
N GLU A 11 2.08 -16.27 22.32
CA GLU A 11 2.12 -16.94 23.62
C GLU A 11 3.18 -18.05 23.65
N ARG A 12 3.30 -18.82 22.57
CA ARG A 12 4.31 -19.86 22.42
C ARG A 12 5.73 -19.30 22.34
N GLU A 13 5.93 -18.13 21.73
CA GLU A 13 7.23 -17.44 21.72
C GLU A 13 7.58 -16.96 23.14
N GLN A 14 6.64 -16.30 23.83
CA GLN A 14 6.83 -15.87 25.22
C GLN A 14 7.08 -17.02 26.20
N SER A 15 6.49 -18.20 25.93
CA SER A 15 6.73 -19.42 26.70
C SER A 15 8.02 -20.16 26.29
N GLY A 16 8.74 -19.69 25.26
CA GLY A 16 9.97 -20.29 24.73
C GLY A 16 9.77 -21.59 23.94
N GLU A 17 8.54 -21.88 23.51
CA GLU A 17 8.19 -23.10 22.78
C GLU A 17 8.48 -22.99 21.27
N ILE A 18 8.36 -21.78 20.71
CA ILE A 18 8.88 -21.45 19.38
C ILE A 18 10.06 -20.51 19.53
N ARG A 19 11.09 -20.72 18.70
CA ARG A 19 12.37 -20.01 18.87
C ARG A 19 12.30 -18.55 18.46
N ASN A 20 11.65 -18.25 17.33
CA ASN A 20 11.50 -16.91 16.78
C ASN A 20 10.27 -16.82 15.88
N LEU A 21 9.57 -15.68 15.95
CA LEU A 21 8.64 -15.22 14.94
C LEU A 21 9.31 -14.19 14.04
N GLU A 22 9.19 -14.38 12.73
CA GLU A 22 9.73 -13.47 11.73
C GLU A 22 8.64 -12.58 11.17
N LEU A 23 8.94 -11.28 11.05
CA LEU A 23 8.05 -10.32 10.41
C LEU A 23 8.26 -10.40 8.89
N ILE A 24 7.21 -10.81 8.18
CA ILE A 24 7.21 -10.93 6.73
C ILE A 24 6.05 -10.17 6.08
N ALA A 25 6.29 -9.68 4.88
CA ALA A 25 5.27 -9.29 3.92
C ALA A 25 5.13 -10.43 2.91
N LEU A 26 3.89 -10.79 2.59
CA LEU A 26 3.55 -11.91 1.74
C LEU A 26 2.49 -11.50 0.74
N ARG A 27 2.73 -11.78 -0.55
CA ARG A 27 1.79 -11.52 -1.64
C ARG A 27 1.59 -12.79 -2.46
N TYR A 28 0.33 -13.08 -2.77
CA TYR A 28 0.00 -14.15 -3.71
C TYR A 28 0.08 -13.63 -5.15
N THR A 29 0.83 -14.33 -6.00
CA THR A 29 1.10 -13.95 -7.40
C THR A 29 0.67 -15.02 -8.42
N GLY A 30 0.03 -16.10 -7.96
CA GLY A 30 -0.40 -17.19 -8.83
C GLY A 30 -1.57 -16.86 -9.76
N GLU A 31 -1.95 -17.82 -10.61
CA GLU A 31 -2.94 -17.67 -11.67
C GLU A 31 -4.39 -17.45 -11.20
N TYR A 32 -4.71 -17.78 -9.95
CA TYR A 32 -6.07 -17.64 -9.41
C TYR A 32 -6.29 -16.26 -8.81
N SER A 33 -7.54 -15.83 -8.70
CA SER A 33 -7.87 -14.55 -8.03
C SER A 33 -7.59 -14.58 -6.52
N SER A 34 -7.67 -15.76 -5.91
CA SER A 34 -7.34 -15.94 -4.49
C SER A 34 -7.01 -17.39 -4.16
N ILE A 35 -6.29 -17.61 -3.06
CA ILE A 35 -6.02 -18.94 -2.51
C ILE A 35 -6.50 -19.06 -1.06
N ALA A 36 -6.96 -20.26 -0.72
CA ALA A 36 -7.34 -20.58 0.65
C ALA A 36 -6.10 -20.68 1.54
N THR A 37 -6.15 -19.99 2.68
CA THR A 37 -5.12 -20.06 3.73
C THR A 37 -5.30 -21.26 4.65
N ARG A 38 -6.53 -21.76 4.75
CA ARG A 38 -6.84 -23.01 5.47
C ARG A 38 -6.33 -24.20 4.67
N GLY A 39 -5.40 -24.96 5.24
CA GLY A 39 -4.77 -26.11 4.58
C GLY A 39 -3.25 -26.07 4.71
N THR A 40 -2.54 -26.26 3.61
CA THR A 40 -1.07 -26.36 3.62
C THR A 40 -0.39 -25.05 4.03
N LEU A 41 -0.97 -23.89 3.70
CA LEU A 41 -0.48 -22.58 4.18
C LEU A 41 -0.49 -22.49 5.72
N ALA A 42 -1.61 -22.86 6.36
CA ALA A 42 -1.68 -22.88 7.82
C ALA A 42 -0.84 -24.02 8.45
N SER A 43 -0.87 -25.23 7.87
CA SER A 43 -0.24 -26.41 8.49
C SER A 43 1.28 -26.48 8.28
N GLN A 44 1.75 -26.18 7.06
CA GLN A 44 3.16 -26.23 6.69
C GLN A 44 3.79 -24.84 6.75
N GLY A 45 3.19 -23.84 6.11
CA GLY A 45 3.67 -22.46 6.12
C GLY A 45 3.45 -21.70 7.42
N LYS A 46 2.74 -22.31 8.39
CA LYS A 46 2.36 -21.70 9.67
C LYS A 46 1.70 -20.32 9.53
N TRP A 47 1.04 -20.09 8.40
CA TRP A 47 0.43 -18.80 8.10
C TRP A 47 -0.68 -18.48 9.11
N PRO A 48 -0.63 -17.31 9.79
CA PRO A 48 -1.55 -17.00 10.88
C PRO A 48 -2.93 -16.53 10.41
N GLY A 49 -3.07 -16.11 9.15
CA GLY A 49 -4.32 -15.60 8.61
C GLY A 49 -5.32 -16.69 8.24
N THR A 50 -6.60 -16.47 8.52
CA THR A 50 -7.68 -17.38 8.13
C THR A 50 -8.50 -16.91 6.93
N ALA A 51 -8.33 -15.63 6.54
CA ALA A 51 -8.90 -15.06 5.33
C ALA A 51 -8.11 -15.56 4.10
N PRO A 52 -8.75 -15.70 2.93
CA PRO A 52 -8.05 -16.03 1.69
C PRO A 52 -7.06 -14.92 1.32
N LEU A 53 -5.96 -15.32 0.66
CA LEU A 53 -5.00 -14.39 0.08
C LEU A 53 -5.49 -14.03 -1.33
N ASN A 54 -5.74 -12.75 -1.56
CA ASN A 54 -6.11 -12.23 -2.87
C ASN A 54 -4.84 -12.00 -3.69
N ASN A 55 -4.94 -12.25 -5.00
CA ASN A 55 -3.84 -12.01 -5.92
C ASN A 55 -3.45 -10.52 -5.94
N GLY A 56 -2.14 -10.26 -5.95
CA GLY A 56 -1.58 -8.90 -6.02
C GLY A 56 -1.61 -8.13 -4.69
N VAL A 57 -2.26 -8.65 -3.64
CA VAL A 57 -2.38 -7.95 -2.36
C VAL A 57 -1.28 -8.36 -1.39
N TRP A 58 -0.61 -7.38 -0.78
CA TRP A 58 0.36 -7.60 0.30
C TRP A 58 -0.33 -7.85 1.65
N TYR A 59 0.13 -8.87 2.36
CA TYR A 59 -0.29 -9.24 3.70
C TYR A 59 0.92 -9.26 4.62
N PHE A 60 0.79 -8.67 5.80
CA PHE A 60 1.90 -8.59 6.76
C PHE A 60 1.61 -9.54 7.90
N ALA A 61 2.58 -10.35 8.31
CA ALA A 61 2.38 -11.34 9.35
C ALA A 61 3.64 -11.66 10.15
N LEU A 62 3.43 -12.09 11.40
CA LEU A 62 4.45 -12.75 12.20
C LEU A 62 4.33 -14.26 12.00
N VAL A 63 5.35 -14.85 11.38
CA VAL A 63 5.36 -16.27 11.00
C VAL A 63 6.50 -17.00 11.73
N PRO A 64 6.25 -18.18 12.32
CA PRO A 64 7.31 -19.01 12.89
C PRO A 64 8.35 -19.41 11.84
N ASP A 65 9.62 -19.40 12.24
CA ASP A 65 10.77 -19.80 11.40
C ASP A 65 10.54 -21.15 10.68
N GLU A 66 9.94 -22.14 11.37
CA GLU A 66 9.64 -23.46 10.79
C GLU A 66 8.68 -23.43 9.58
N GLY A 67 7.88 -22.37 9.44
CA GLY A 67 6.94 -22.19 8.33
C GLY A 67 7.53 -21.49 7.11
N LEU A 68 8.59 -20.70 7.31
CA LEU A 68 9.20 -19.87 6.26
C LEU A 68 9.68 -20.70 5.05
N PRO A 69 10.40 -21.84 5.23
CA PRO A 69 10.88 -22.62 4.09
C PRO A 69 9.75 -23.09 3.16
N TYR A 70 8.56 -23.38 3.71
CA TYR A 70 7.41 -23.76 2.88
C TYR A 70 6.87 -22.58 2.07
N LEU A 71 6.83 -21.38 2.66
CA LEU A 71 6.36 -20.18 1.98
C LEU A 71 7.33 -19.74 0.88
N GLU A 72 8.65 -19.77 1.16
CA GLU A 72 9.71 -19.40 0.23
C GLU A 72 9.81 -20.35 -0.98
N ASN A 73 9.53 -21.65 -0.78
CA ASN A 73 9.59 -22.64 -1.86
C ASN A 73 8.37 -22.61 -2.81
N ARG A 74 7.41 -21.72 -2.59
CA ARG A 74 6.24 -21.58 -3.47
C ARG A 74 6.49 -20.52 -4.53
N ASP A 75 6.51 -20.93 -5.79
CA ASP A 75 6.65 -20.03 -6.94
C ASP A 75 5.47 -19.05 -7.09
N ASP A 76 4.34 -19.34 -6.44
CA ASP A 76 3.13 -18.52 -6.48
C ASP A 76 3.03 -17.50 -5.32
N LEU A 77 4.08 -17.38 -4.51
CA LEU A 77 4.18 -16.44 -3.39
C LEU A 77 5.41 -15.55 -3.52
N ASP A 78 5.25 -14.28 -3.18
CA ASP A 78 6.32 -13.32 -3.00
C ASP A 78 6.46 -13.06 -1.50
N VAL A 79 7.64 -13.30 -0.94
CA VAL A 79 7.94 -13.16 0.48
C VAL A 79 9.06 -12.13 0.64
N VAL A 80 8.79 -11.09 1.43
CA VAL A 80 9.74 -10.03 1.77
C VAL A 80 9.93 -10.01 3.29
N TYR A 81 11.17 -9.99 3.72
CA TYR A 81 11.55 -9.97 5.14
C TYR A 81 11.74 -8.54 5.62
N ALA A 82 11.47 -8.29 6.90
CA ALA A 82 11.70 -6.97 7.48
C ALA A 82 13.20 -6.57 7.53
N ASP A 83 14.12 -7.54 7.44
CA ASP A 83 15.56 -7.28 7.28
C ASP A 83 15.89 -6.60 5.93
N ASP A 84 15.09 -6.90 4.90
CA ASP A 84 15.13 -6.21 3.60
C ASP A 84 14.26 -4.93 3.70
N ARG A 85 14.74 -4.01 4.53
CA ARG A 85 13.98 -2.83 4.99
C ARG A 85 13.45 -1.99 3.83
N GLU A 86 14.24 -1.82 2.77
CA GLU A 86 13.89 -1.05 1.57
C GLU A 86 12.63 -1.62 0.92
N ARG A 87 12.65 -2.90 0.49
CA ARG A 87 11.48 -3.52 -0.14
C ARG A 87 10.33 -3.66 0.83
N PHE A 88 10.59 -3.91 2.11
CA PHE A 88 9.53 -4.02 3.10
C PHE A 88 8.81 -2.68 3.29
N ALA A 89 9.55 -1.57 3.38
CA ALA A 89 8.99 -0.22 3.46
C ALA A 89 8.21 0.13 2.20
N GLU A 90 8.74 -0.19 1.01
CA GLU A 90 8.02 -0.05 -0.26
C GLU A 90 6.69 -0.83 -0.23
N THR A 91 6.69 -2.07 0.26
CA THR A 91 5.44 -2.85 0.35
C THR A 91 4.42 -2.25 1.32
N LEU A 92 4.88 -1.57 2.39
CA LEU A 92 4.02 -0.86 3.34
C LEU A 92 3.43 0.40 2.73
N LEU A 93 4.24 1.17 2.00
CA LEU A 93 3.83 2.38 1.28
C LEU A 93 2.87 2.08 0.12
N SER A 94 3.08 0.95 -0.57
CA SER A 94 2.18 0.48 -1.63
C SER A 94 0.73 0.22 -1.14
N LYS A 95 0.50 0.19 0.17
CA LYS A 95 -0.86 0.15 0.72
C LYS A 95 -1.43 1.56 0.81
N ASN A 96 -2.66 1.73 0.33
CA ASN A 96 -3.50 2.91 0.60
C ASN A 96 -3.66 3.26 2.10
N ARG A 97 -3.44 2.31 3.03
CA ARG A 97 -3.39 2.66 4.45
C ARG A 97 -2.47 1.73 5.23
N LEU A 98 -1.60 2.35 6.04
CA LEU A 98 -0.74 1.64 6.97
C LEU A 98 -1.53 0.77 7.97
N PRO A 99 -0.94 -0.35 8.43
CA PRO A 99 -1.55 -1.23 9.43
C PRO A 99 -1.96 -0.50 10.73
N ASP A 100 -3.26 -0.28 10.94
CA ASP A 100 -3.79 0.48 12.09
C ASP A 100 -3.46 -0.16 13.46
N ASN A 101 -3.30 -1.48 13.51
CA ASN A 101 -2.92 -2.19 14.73
C ASN A 101 -1.43 -2.02 15.12
N VAL A 102 -0.64 -1.37 14.27
CA VAL A 102 0.79 -1.06 14.49
C VAL A 102 1.02 0.45 14.49
N PHE A 103 0.42 1.16 13.53
CA PHE A 103 0.64 2.59 13.29
C PHE A 103 -0.56 3.47 13.67
N GLY A 104 -1.69 2.87 14.04
CA GLY A 104 -2.93 3.56 14.39
C GLY A 104 -3.12 3.80 15.88
N ARG A 105 -4.24 4.44 16.21
CA ARG A 105 -4.58 4.81 17.58
C ARG A 105 -5.09 3.57 18.33
N GLY A 106 -4.33 3.11 19.33
CA GLY A 106 -4.61 1.87 20.04
C GLY A 106 -3.86 0.66 19.46
N ALA A 107 -2.77 0.91 18.72
CA ALA A 107 -1.82 -0.11 18.31
C ALA A 107 -1.40 -0.99 19.50
N ASP A 108 -1.21 -2.28 19.22
CA ASP A 108 -0.67 -3.20 20.22
C ASP A 108 0.79 -2.80 20.50
N PRO A 109 1.15 -2.42 21.73
CA PRO A 109 2.45 -1.86 22.02
C PRO A 109 3.59 -2.85 21.78
N GLY A 110 3.36 -4.16 21.99
CA GLY A 110 4.38 -5.18 21.74
C GLY A 110 4.61 -5.42 20.25
N LEU A 111 3.52 -5.45 19.47
CA LEU A 111 3.62 -5.57 18.01
C LEU A 111 4.23 -4.33 17.38
N ARG A 112 3.88 -3.14 17.88
CA ARG A 112 4.44 -1.86 17.44
C ARG A 112 5.94 -1.80 17.66
N ASP A 113 6.38 -2.07 18.87
CA ASP A 113 7.81 -2.02 19.24
C ASP A 113 8.64 -2.96 18.34
N ARG A 114 8.12 -4.17 18.09
CA ARG A 114 8.78 -5.14 17.20
C ARG A 114 8.87 -4.68 15.75
N VAL A 115 7.80 -4.10 15.20
CA VAL A 115 7.82 -3.59 13.81
C VAL A 115 8.74 -2.38 13.70
N TYR A 116 8.73 -1.50 14.70
CA TYR A 116 9.58 -0.32 14.73
C TYR A 116 11.06 -0.71 14.84
N ASP A 117 11.40 -1.64 15.74
CA ASP A 117 12.76 -2.16 15.88
C ASP A 117 13.25 -2.85 14.60
N ALA A 118 12.41 -3.70 13.98
CA ALA A 118 12.77 -4.39 12.75
C ALA A 118 13.08 -3.43 11.60
N LEU A 119 12.28 -2.37 11.44
CA LEU A 119 12.43 -1.36 10.39
C LEU A 119 13.39 -0.23 10.76
N GLY A 120 13.79 -0.12 12.03
CA GLY A 120 14.59 1.01 12.54
C GLY A 120 13.80 2.32 12.61
N LEU A 121 12.49 2.26 12.81
CA LEU A 121 11.62 3.44 12.89
C LEU A 121 11.73 4.12 14.26
N GLU A 122 11.71 5.44 14.24
CA GLU A 122 11.63 6.28 15.44
C GLU A 122 10.17 6.58 15.80
N ASP A 123 9.90 6.78 17.09
CA ASP A 123 8.55 7.17 17.54
C ASP A 123 8.13 8.46 16.85
N PRO A 124 6.87 8.58 16.38
CA PRO A 124 6.45 9.73 15.59
C PRO A 124 6.54 11.07 16.34
N VAL A 125 6.65 11.05 17.67
CA VAL A 125 6.91 12.25 18.47
C VAL A 125 8.34 12.79 18.24
N ASP A 126 9.30 11.90 18.01
CA ASP A 126 10.73 12.21 17.91
C ASP A 126 11.23 12.21 16.45
N GLY A 127 10.80 11.23 15.64
CA GLY A 127 11.26 11.02 14.25
C GLY A 127 10.32 11.53 13.16
N GLY A 128 9.25 12.23 13.51
CA GLY A 128 8.29 12.77 12.53
C GLY A 128 7.29 11.74 11.99
N ARG A 129 6.71 12.00 10.82
CA ARG A 129 5.61 11.16 10.28
C ARG A 129 6.15 9.81 9.81
N ILE A 130 5.47 8.72 10.18
CA ILE A 130 5.85 7.35 9.78
C ILE A 130 5.94 7.16 8.25
N PRO A 131 4.98 7.66 7.43
CA PRO A 131 5.12 7.58 5.97
C PRO A 131 6.43 8.18 5.45
N THR A 132 6.87 9.32 6.00
CA THR A 132 8.12 9.98 5.62
C THR A 132 9.33 9.12 5.97
N GLN A 133 9.36 8.55 7.19
CA GLN A 133 10.43 7.64 7.58
C GLN A 133 10.48 6.38 6.69
N LEU A 134 9.32 5.83 6.31
CA LEU A 134 9.25 4.69 5.39
C LEU A 134 9.72 5.05 3.98
N ALA A 135 9.40 6.25 3.48
CA ALA A 135 9.86 6.71 2.18
C ALA A 135 11.38 6.85 2.14
N GLU A 136 11.97 7.42 3.22
CA GLU A 136 13.42 7.50 3.38
C GLU A 136 14.06 6.10 3.41
N ILE A 137 13.47 5.15 4.13
CA ILE A 137 13.95 3.75 4.17
C ILE A 137 13.86 3.07 2.81
N ALA A 138 12.81 3.36 2.04
CA ALA A 138 12.61 2.76 0.73
C ALA A 138 13.45 3.42 -0.38
N ASP A 139 14.22 4.47 -0.07
CA ASP A 139 14.94 5.32 -1.04
C ASP A 139 14.01 5.80 -2.17
N VAL A 140 12.76 6.11 -1.83
CA VAL A 140 11.76 6.67 -2.75
C VAL A 140 11.73 8.18 -2.54
N ASP A 141 11.82 8.95 -3.63
CA ASP A 141 11.69 10.41 -3.58
C ASP A 141 10.37 10.81 -2.88
N GLU A 142 10.43 11.79 -1.95
CA GLU A 142 9.28 12.26 -1.16
C GLU A 142 8.07 12.67 -2.02
N ASP A 143 8.30 13.07 -3.28
CA ASP A 143 7.25 13.42 -4.26
C ASP A 143 6.39 12.22 -4.72
N ASP A 144 6.84 10.96 -4.59
CA ASP A 144 6.07 9.77 -4.98
C ASP A 144 5.23 9.21 -3.81
N ALA A 145 5.58 9.56 -2.57
CA ALA A 145 4.92 9.05 -1.36
C ALA A 145 3.64 9.84 -0.97
N ASP A 146 3.48 11.07 -1.46
CA ASP A 146 2.30 11.92 -1.27
C ASP A 146 1.21 11.63 -2.33
N ALA A 147 1.58 10.95 -3.42
CA ALA A 147 0.75 10.83 -4.62
C ALA A 147 -0.35 9.75 -4.57
N THR A 148 -0.57 9.08 -3.43
CA THR A 148 -1.53 7.95 -3.37
C THR A 148 -2.79 8.21 -2.57
N ASP A 149 -2.76 9.14 -1.61
CA ASP A 149 -3.95 9.52 -0.84
C ASP A 149 -4.60 10.80 -1.37
N GLU A 150 -3.83 11.82 -1.77
CA GLU A 150 -4.40 13.06 -2.32
C GLU A 150 -4.84 12.91 -3.78
N ASP A 151 -4.08 12.18 -4.61
CA ASP A 151 -4.44 11.99 -6.01
C ASP A 151 -5.65 11.08 -6.19
N ASP A 152 -5.81 9.98 -5.43
CA ASP A 152 -6.98 9.09 -5.61
C ASP A 152 -8.30 9.78 -5.19
N ASP A 153 -8.27 10.54 -4.07
CA ASP A 153 -9.39 11.41 -3.65
C ASP A 153 -9.63 12.54 -4.67
N ARG A 154 -8.57 13.12 -5.26
CA ARG A 154 -8.66 14.16 -6.29
C ARG A 154 -9.20 13.62 -7.61
N VAL A 155 -8.79 12.43 -8.05
CA VAL A 155 -9.32 11.72 -9.22
C VAL A 155 -10.81 11.44 -9.02
N ALA A 156 -11.18 10.90 -7.85
CA ALA A 156 -12.56 10.62 -7.51
C ALA A 156 -13.41 11.91 -7.45
N THR A 157 -12.84 13.01 -6.96
CA THR A 157 -13.49 14.32 -6.92
C THR A 157 -13.69 14.89 -8.33
N LEU A 158 -12.63 14.94 -9.13
CA LEU A 158 -12.66 15.44 -10.51
C LEU A 158 -13.62 14.64 -11.40
N ALA A 159 -13.63 13.30 -11.26
CA ALA A 159 -14.52 12.43 -12.02
C ALA A 159 -16.01 12.52 -11.58
N GLN A 160 -16.29 12.95 -10.35
CA GLN A 160 -17.66 13.12 -9.84
C GLN A 160 -18.22 14.52 -10.09
N GLU A 161 -17.41 15.56 -9.95
CA GLU A 161 -17.85 16.96 -10.03
C GLU A 161 -17.89 17.47 -11.47
N TYR A 162 -17.03 16.97 -12.36
CA TYR A 162 -16.88 17.48 -13.72
C TYR A 162 -17.28 16.46 -14.78
N GLY A 163 -18.04 16.94 -15.76
CA GLY A 163 -18.41 16.14 -16.92
C GLY A 163 -17.22 15.88 -17.85
N ARG A 164 -17.32 14.82 -18.65
CA ARG A 164 -16.30 14.44 -19.65
C ARG A 164 -15.83 15.60 -20.54
N SER A 165 -16.73 16.50 -20.93
CA SER A 165 -16.40 17.65 -21.78
C SER A 165 -15.53 18.68 -21.06
N GLN A 166 -15.80 18.95 -19.78
CA GLN A 166 -15.05 19.92 -18.96
C GLN A 166 -13.65 19.40 -18.66
N LEU A 167 -13.53 18.13 -18.24
CA LEU A 167 -12.22 17.50 -18.03
C LEU A 167 -11.39 17.48 -19.31
N LYS A 168 -12.02 17.23 -20.47
CA LYS A 168 -11.32 17.26 -21.75
C LYS A 168 -10.80 18.64 -22.12
N GLU A 169 -11.55 19.70 -21.83
CA GLU A 169 -11.10 21.07 -22.08
C GLU A 169 -10.02 21.51 -21.08
N ALA A 170 -10.14 21.10 -19.82
CA ALA A 170 -9.09 21.32 -18.82
C ALA A 170 -7.78 20.64 -19.23
N VAL A 171 -7.82 19.37 -19.66
CA VAL A 171 -6.66 18.66 -20.21
C VAL A 171 -6.05 19.39 -21.40
N LYS A 172 -6.88 19.97 -22.28
CA LYS A 172 -6.43 20.76 -23.44
C LYS A 172 -5.77 22.08 -23.05
N SER A 173 -6.22 22.70 -21.96
CA SER A 173 -5.68 23.97 -21.48
C SER A 173 -4.34 23.77 -20.78
N VAL A 174 -4.23 22.70 -19.98
CA VAL A 174 -3.01 22.38 -19.21
C VAL A 174 -1.93 21.76 -20.11
N ARG A 175 -2.32 21.02 -21.16
CA ARG A 175 -1.37 20.35 -22.06
C ARG A 175 -1.24 21.09 -23.39
N GLU A 176 -0.09 21.71 -23.62
CA GLU A 176 0.23 22.42 -24.88
C GLU A 176 0.23 21.52 -26.14
N ASP A 177 0.31 20.18 -25.96
CA ASP A 177 0.34 19.16 -27.03
C ASP A 177 -0.94 18.28 -27.08
N ALA A 178 -2.06 18.76 -26.52
CA ALA A 178 -3.30 17.98 -26.38
C ALA A 178 -3.98 17.56 -27.69
N ASP A 179 -3.55 18.08 -28.84
CA ASP A 179 -4.08 17.71 -30.15
C ASP A 179 -3.45 16.43 -30.73
N GLU A 180 -2.29 15.97 -30.23
CA GLU A 180 -1.63 14.73 -30.66
C GLU A 180 -2.00 13.50 -29.80
N PHE A 181 -2.45 13.72 -28.55
CA PHE A 181 -2.98 12.65 -27.70
C PHE A 181 -4.44 12.33 -28.06
N SER A 182 -4.79 11.05 -28.21
CA SER A 182 -6.14 10.62 -28.63
C SER A 182 -7.20 10.80 -27.52
N LEU A 183 -7.53 12.04 -27.18
CA LEU A 183 -8.64 12.44 -26.30
C LEU A 183 -10.03 12.03 -26.83
N ARG A 184 -10.09 11.40 -28.01
CA ARG A 184 -11.33 10.79 -28.52
C ARG A 184 -11.66 9.48 -27.81
N GLY A 185 -10.67 8.75 -27.32
CA GLY A 185 -10.82 7.44 -26.68
C GLY A 185 -10.80 7.45 -25.15
N ALA A 186 -10.16 8.45 -24.52
CA ALA A 186 -10.03 8.53 -23.07
C ALA A 186 -11.39 8.70 -22.36
N GLY A 187 -11.60 7.89 -21.32
CA GLY A 187 -12.70 7.95 -20.39
C GLY A 187 -12.55 9.07 -19.35
N VAL A 188 -13.62 9.32 -18.59
CA VAL A 188 -13.66 10.35 -17.53
C VAL A 188 -12.57 10.09 -16.47
N THR A 189 -12.43 8.84 -16.04
CA THR A 189 -11.44 8.42 -15.05
C THR A 189 -10.02 8.65 -15.54
N GLU A 190 -9.69 8.28 -16.78
CA GLU A 190 -8.36 8.48 -17.35
C GLU A 190 -7.98 9.97 -17.48
N MET A 191 -8.95 10.84 -17.76
CA MET A 191 -8.71 12.29 -17.81
C MET A 191 -8.60 12.91 -16.41
N ALA A 192 -9.34 12.38 -15.44
CA ALA A 192 -9.26 12.80 -14.05
C ALA A 192 -7.94 12.37 -13.41
N GLU A 193 -7.47 11.15 -13.69
CA GLU A 193 -6.15 10.62 -13.31
C GLU A 193 -5.05 11.54 -13.80
N TRP A 194 -5.03 11.82 -15.11
CA TRP A 194 -4.03 12.71 -15.69
C TRP A 194 -4.04 14.13 -15.09
N LEU A 195 -5.23 14.68 -14.79
CA LEU A 195 -5.36 16.01 -14.18
C LEU A 195 -5.02 16.03 -12.68
N ALA A 196 -5.13 14.91 -11.97
CA ALA A 196 -4.72 14.82 -10.58
C ALA A 196 -3.19 14.96 -10.47
N GLU A 197 -2.46 14.35 -11.41
CA GLU A 197 -1.00 14.41 -11.52
C GLU A 197 -0.44 15.81 -11.88
N GLN A 198 -1.29 16.81 -12.19
CA GLN A 198 -0.86 18.17 -12.52
C GLN A 198 -1.03 19.14 -11.35
N ASP A 199 -0.33 20.29 -11.40
CA ASP A 199 -0.43 21.33 -10.38
C ASP A 199 -1.89 21.78 -10.16
N ASN A 200 -2.28 21.91 -8.89
CA ASN A 200 -3.65 22.22 -8.50
C ASN A 200 -4.10 23.60 -9.00
N GLY A 201 -3.19 24.58 -9.03
CA GLY A 201 -3.47 25.94 -9.51
C GLY A 201 -3.80 25.96 -11.00
N ASP A 202 -3.00 25.26 -11.82
CA ASP A 202 -3.20 25.19 -13.27
C ASP A 202 -4.48 24.43 -13.65
N VAL A 203 -4.80 23.36 -12.91
CA VAL A 203 -6.03 22.58 -13.13
C VAL A 203 -7.27 23.35 -12.68
N HIS A 204 -7.20 24.09 -11.57
CA HIS A 204 -8.30 24.92 -11.11
C HIS A 204 -8.61 26.06 -12.08
N ASP A 205 -7.59 26.80 -12.55
CA ASP A 205 -7.76 27.88 -13.53
C ASP A 205 -8.34 27.35 -14.85
N ALA A 206 -7.87 26.19 -15.30
CA ALA A 206 -8.39 25.51 -16.48
C ALA A 206 -9.86 25.07 -16.32
N LEU A 207 -10.25 24.55 -15.14
CA LEU A 207 -11.62 24.13 -14.88
C LEU A 207 -12.56 25.33 -14.72
N GLU A 208 -12.14 26.41 -14.05
CA GLU A 208 -12.91 27.67 -13.96
C GLU A 208 -13.12 28.31 -15.34
N ALA A 209 -12.11 28.28 -16.20
CA ALA A 209 -12.22 28.76 -17.58
C ALA A 209 -13.24 27.96 -18.43
N THR A 210 -13.46 26.68 -18.09
CA THR A 210 -14.43 25.81 -18.79
C THR A 210 -15.84 25.83 -18.19
N GLY A 211 -15.99 26.31 -16.95
CA GLY A 211 -17.27 26.42 -16.24
C GLY A 211 -18.04 27.72 -16.50
N GLY A 212 -17.50 28.64 -17.31
CA GLY A 212 -18.10 29.94 -17.59
C GLY A 212 -18.92 30.01 -18.88
N ASP A 213 -20.11 29.40 -18.91
CA ASP A 213 -21.32 29.95 -19.58
C ASP A 213 -22.58 29.15 -19.12
N ASP A 214 -23.51 29.89 -18.50
CA ASP A 214 -24.86 29.57 -17.98
C ASP A 214 -25.03 29.25 -16.47
#